data_AF-A0A139D290-F1
#
_entry.id   AF-A0A139D290-F1
#
_cell.length_a   1.000
_cell.length_b   1.000
_cell.length_c   1.000
_cell.angle_alpha   90.00
_cell.angle_beta   90.00
_cell.angle_gamma   90.00
#
_symmetry.space_group_name_H-M   'P 1'
#
loop_
_entity.id
_entity.type
_entity.pdbx_description
1 polymer ?
#
loop_
_entity_poly.entity_id
_entity_poly.type
_entity_poly.pdbx_seq_one_letter_code
_entity_poly.pdbx_strand_id
1 'polypeptide(L)'
;MLTELTVSNYAIAEKVELHFSRGMTALTGETGAGKSIVLDALGLAMGGRADAGAVRHGAKRADITASFDVSRIPEARHWLEEQELDDAEHCILRRSISKEGRSRAFINGQPCPLSQLKELGGMLMDIHSQHQHQSLLRKETH
;
A
#
# COMPACT_ATOMS: atom_id res chain seq x y z
N MET A 1 7.83 -8.11 -4.36
CA MET A 1 6.68 -8.95 -4.00
C MET A 1 6.18 -8.52 -2.63
N LEU A 2 4.87 -8.28 -2.48
CA LEU A 2 4.24 -8.02 -1.18
C LEU A 2 4.43 -9.24 -0.25
N THR A 3 4.98 -9.05 0.95
CA THR A 3 5.20 -10.10 1.95
C THR A 3 4.28 -9.95 3.15
N GLU A 4 3.93 -8.72 3.51
CA GLU A 4 3.08 -8.43 4.65
C GLU A 4 2.23 -7.18 4.41
N LEU A 5 0.99 -7.19 4.92
CA LEU A 5 0.15 -6.02 5.06
C LEU A 5 -0.36 -5.94 6.51
N THR A 6 -0.04 -4.84 7.18
CA THR A 6 -0.59 -4.49 8.49
C THR A 6 -1.43 -3.24 8.39
N VAL A 7 -2.68 -3.33 8.85
CA VAL A 7 -3.66 -2.23 8.87
C VAL A 7 -4.13 -2.04 10.30
N SER A 8 -4.11 -0.81 10.80
CA SER A 8 -4.57 -0.46 12.14
C SER A 8 -5.56 0.70 12.07
N ASN A 9 -6.70 0.56 12.75
CA ASN A 9 -7.74 1.58 12.91
C ASN A 9 -8.26 2.17 11.59
N TYR A 10 -8.52 1.30 10.61
CA TYR A 10 -8.98 1.68 9.27
C TYR A 10 -10.39 1.15 9.02
N ALA A 11 -11.29 2.01 8.54
CA ALA A 11 -12.71 1.70 8.35
C ALA A 11 -13.32 1.05 9.60
N ILE A 12 -13.84 -0.17 9.50
CA ILE A 12 -14.36 -0.93 10.65
C ILE A 12 -13.28 -1.74 11.39
N ALA A 13 -12.11 -1.92 10.78
CA ALA A 13 -11.06 -2.80 11.28
C ALA A 13 -10.19 -2.11 12.34
N GLU A 14 -10.08 -2.74 13.51
CA GLU A 14 -9.14 -2.31 14.55
C GLU A 14 -7.71 -2.70 14.19
N LYS A 15 -7.52 -3.97 13.83
CA LYS A 15 -6.25 -4.49 13.33
C LYS A 15 -6.50 -5.59 12.28
N VAL A 16 -5.75 -5.54 11.18
CA VAL A 16 -5.63 -6.62 10.19
C VAL A 16 -4.15 -6.83 9.95
N GLU A 17 -3.73 -8.09 9.93
CA GLU A 17 -2.35 -8.51 9.67
C GLU A 17 -2.42 -9.70 8.73
N LEU A 18 -1.80 -9.55 7.55
CA LEU A 18 -1.81 -10.56 6.50
C LEU A 18 -0.38 -10.82 6.05
N HIS A 19 -0.01 -12.10 6.00
CA HIS A 19 1.25 -12.56 5.43
C HIS A 19 0.99 -13.20 4.07
N PHE A 20 1.80 -12.81 3.09
CA PHE A 20 1.69 -13.28 1.72
C PHE A 20 2.85 -14.22 1.40
N SER A 21 2.52 -15.32 0.74
CA SER A 21 3.50 -16.29 0.24
C SER A 21 3.61 -16.19 -1.28
N ARG A 22 4.76 -16.60 -1.82
CA ARG A 22 5.01 -16.59 -3.27
C ARG A 22 3.95 -17.40 -3.99
N GLY A 23 3.55 -16.91 -5.17
CA GLY A 23 2.53 -17.55 -6.00
C GLY A 23 1.18 -16.84 -5.87
N MET A 24 0.11 -17.61 -5.73
CA MET A 24 -1.26 -17.11 -5.69
C MET A 24 -1.80 -17.11 -4.26
N THR A 25 -2.23 -15.94 -3.78
CA THR A 25 -3.00 -15.81 -2.54
C THR A 25 -4.45 -15.47 -2.90
N ALA A 26 -5.40 -16.27 -2.43
CA ALA A 26 -6.82 -16.03 -2.62
C ALA A 26 -7.46 -15.56 -1.31
N LEU A 27 -8.08 -14.38 -1.32
CA LEU A 27 -8.82 -13.85 -0.18
C LEU A 27 -10.32 -14.03 -0.41
N THR A 28 -10.98 -14.78 0.47
CA THR A 28 -12.42 -15.06 0.43
C THR A 28 -13.11 -14.52 1.67
N GLY A 29 -14.43 -14.34 1.63
CA GLY A 29 -15.21 -13.86 2.76
C GLY A 29 -16.71 -13.85 2.46
N GLU A 30 -17.52 -13.80 3.52
CA GLU A 30 -18.98 -13.81 3.47
C GLU A 30 -19.54 -12.46 2.99
N THR A 31 -19.03 -11.37 3.57
CA THR A 31 -19.38 -10.01 3.18
C THR A 31 -18.12 -9.34 2.63
N GLY A 32 -18.20 -8.80 1.41
CA GLY A 32 -17.04 -8.27 0.67
C GLY A 32 -16.24 -7.16 1.38
N ALA A 33 -16.71 -6.67 2.54
CA ALA A 33 -16.07 -5.68 3.38
C ALA A 33 -14.61 -6.03 3.72
N GLY A 34 -14.32 -7.27 4.12
CA GLY A 34 -12.94 -7.68 4.45
C GLY A 34 -11.99 -7.58 3.26
N LYS A 35 -12.46 -7.99 2.08
CA LYS A 35 -11.68 -7.91 0.84
C LYS A 35 -11.47 -6.46 0.41
N SER A 36 -12.51 -5.63 0.45
CA SER A 36 -12.41 -4.21 0.09
C SER A 36 -11.47 -3.46 1.02
N ILE A 37 -11.52 -3.71 2.34
CA ILE A 37 -10.60 -3.11 3.31
C ILE A 37 -9.14 -3.37 2.94
N VAL A 38 -8.80 -4.61 2.58
CA VAL A 38 -7.44 -4.99 2.18
C VAL A 38 -7.02 -4.28 0.90
N LEU A 39 -7.87 -4.28 -0.13
CA LEU A 39 -7.57 -3.64 -1.41
C LEU A 39 -7.44 -2.11 -1.27
N ASP A 40 -8.32 -1.47 -0.50
CA ASP A 40 -8.27 -0.02 -0.28
C ASP A 40 -7.04 0.36 0.55
N ALA A 41 -6.70 -0.44 1.58
CA ALA A 41 -5.50 -0.23 2.38
C ALA A 41 -4.22 -0.35 1.53
N LEU A 42 -4.14 -1.38 0.67
CA LEU A 42 -3.05 -1.49 -0.30
C LEU A 42 -2.98 -0.27 -1.21
N GLY A 43 -4.11 0.17 -1.77
CA GLY A 43 -4.16 1.40 -2.59
C GLY A 43 -3.62 2.63 -1.86
N LEU A 44 -3.92 2.78 -0.57
CA LEU A 44 -3.41 3.89 0.26
C LEU A 44 -1.92 3.77 0.58
N ALA A 45 -1.42 2.55 0.83
CA ALA A 45 0.01 2.28 1.01
C ALA A 45 0.83 2.62 -0.24
N MET A 46 0.23 2.46 -1.43
CA MET A 46 0.85 2.80 -2.73
C MET A 46 0.62 4.26 -3.16
N GLY A 47 0.23 5.15 -2.23
CA GLY A 47 0.07 6.56 -2.53
C GLY A 47 -1.28 6.99 -3.10
N GLY A 48 -2.31 6.14 -2.93
CA GLY A 48 -3.71 6.50 -3.18
C GLY A 48 -4.19 7.70 -2.35
N ARG A 49 -5.29 8.30 -2.79
CA ARG A 49 -5.91 9.43 -2.07
C ARG A 49 -6.53 8.93 -0.77
N ALA A 50 -6.11 9.54 0.33
CA ALA A 50 -6.66 9.29 1.65
C ALA A 50 -7.88 10.21 1.92
N ASP A 51 -8.88 9.66 2.59
CA ASP A 51 -9.99 10.41 3.19
C ASP A 51 -9.88 10.32 4.72
N ALA A 52 -10.12 11.43 5.42
CA ALA A 52 -10.22 11.45 6.88
C ALA A 52 -11.33 10.50 7.39
N GLY A 53 -12.39 10.31 6.60
CA GLY A 53 -13.46 9.36 6.88
C GLY A 53 -13.01 7.90 6.93
N ALA A 54 -11.79 7.59 6.46
CA ALA A 54 -11.23 6.25 6.51
C ALA A 54 -10.68 5.86 7.90
N VAL A 55 -10.49 6.82 8.81
CA VAL A 55 -10.07 6.54 10.20
C VAL A 55 -11.23 5.93 10.97
N ARG A 56 -11.00 4.77 11.61
CA ARG A 56 -12.00 4.06 12.40
C ARG A 56 -12.62 4.95 13.47
N HIS A 57 -13.93 4.80 13.69
CA HIS A 57 -14.64 5.55 14.71
C HIS A 57 -13.99 5.35 16.10
N GLY A 58 -13.81 6.44 16.85
CA GLY A 58 -13.12 6.45 18.14
C GLY A 58 -11.59 6.46 18.08
N ALA A 59 -10.97 6.19 16.91
CA ALA A 59 -9.52 6.27 16.75
C ALA A 59 -9.06 7.68 16.38
N LYS A 60 -7.80 8.00 16.70
CA LYS A 60 -7.15 9.28 16.35
C LYS A 60 -6.43 9.24 15.00
N ARG A 61 -5.99 8.05 14.58
CA ARG A 61 -5.28 7.81 13.32
C ARG A 61 -5.49 6.39 12.83
N ALA A 62 -5.38 6.21 11.53
CA ALA A 62 -5.18 4.94 10.86
C ALA A 62 -3.72 4.82 10.42
N ASP A 63 -3.14 3.62 10.54
CA ASP A 63 -1.80 3.31 10.08
C ASP A 63 -1.86 2.08 9.17
N ILE A 64 -1.25 2.18 8.00
CA ILE A 64 -1.19 1.13 6.99
C ILE A 64 0.27 0.92 6.63
N THR A 65 0.73 -0.32 6.68
CA THR A 65 2.11 -0.71 6.37
C THR A 65 2.09 -1.89 5.42
N ALA A 66 2.77 -1.76 4.29
CA ALA A 66 2.95 -2.81 3.31
C ALA A 66 4.45 -3.09 3.15
N SER A 67 4.84 -4.34 3.36
CA SER A 67 6.22 -4.81 3.27
C SER A 67 6.44 -5.58 1.99
N PHE A 68 7.58 -5.35 1.34
CA PHE A 68 7.93 -5.95 0.06
C PHE A 68 9.33 -6.56 0.10
N ASP A 69 9.46 -7.73 -0.52
CA ASP A 69 10.72 -8.30 -1.00
C ASP A 69 11.01 -7.70 -2.39
N VAL A 70 12.04 -6.86 -2.49
CA VAL A 70 12.45 -6.18 -3.74
C VAL A 70 13.65 -6.85 -4.42
N SER A 71 14.12 -8.01 -3.94
CA SER A 71 15.25 -8.76 -4.52
C SER A 71 15.10 -9.02 -6.02
N ARG A 72 13.86 -9.15 -6.50
CA ARG A 72 13.50 -9.44 -7.90
C ARG A 72 12.91 -8.25 -8.65
N ILE A 73 13.04 -7.04 -8.13
CA ILE A 73 12.52 -5.81 -8.75
C ILE A 73 13.68 -4.81 -8.89
N PRO A 74 14.58 -4.98 -9.90
CA PRO A 74 15.78 -4.16 -10.04
C PRO A 74 15.48 -2.66 -10.16
N GLU A 75 14.39 -2.29 -10.86
CA GLU A 75 13.95 -0.90 -11.00
C GLU A 75 13.64 -0.25 -9.66
N ALA A 76 12.91 -0.94 -8.78
CA ALA A 76 12.56 -0.42 -7.45
C ALA A 76 13.80 -0.30 -6.55
N ARG A 77 14.74 -1.26 -6.64
CA ARG A 77 16.01 -1.18 -5.89
C ARG A 77 16.84 0.01 -6.34
N HIS A 78 17.00 0.18 -7.66
CA HIS A 78 17.75 1.30 -8.20
C HIS A 78 17.14 2.64 -7.80
N TRP A 79 15.81 2.76 -7.89
CA TRP A 79 15.11 3.95 -7.43
C TRP A 79 15.31 4.22 -5.94
N LEU A 80 15.25 3.19 -5.09
CA LEU A 80 15.49 3.32 -3.65
C LEU A 80 16.91 3.80 -3.35
N GLU A 81 17.92 3.25 -4.03
CA GLU A 81 19.33 3.66 -3.91
C GLU A 81 19.52 5.13 -4.34
N GLU A 82 18.94 5.54 -5.47
CA GLU A 82 19.02 6.92 -5.97
C GLU A 82 18.37 7.94 -5.03
N GLN A 83 17.33 7.54 -4.30
CA GLN A 83 16.65 8.40 -3.34
C GLN A 83 17.26 8.33 -1.92
N GLU A 84 18.31 7.53 -1.70
CA GLU A 84 18.91 7.25 -0.38
C GLU A 84 17.89 6.68 0.62
N LEU A 85 17.01 5.79 0.13
CA LEU A 85 15.92 5.14 0.87
C LEU A 85 16.07 3.61 0.92
N ASP A 86 17.20 3.04 0.49
CA ASP A 86 17.40 1.60 0.38
C ASP A 86 17.50 0.88 1.74
N ASP A 87 17.03 -0.37 1.78
CA ASP A 87 17.13 -1.27 2.93
C ASP A 87 17.36 -2.71 2.45
N ALA A 88 18.55 -2.94 1.89
CA ALA A 88 18.96 -4.20 1.30
C ALA A 88 17.94 -4.74 0.27
N GLU A 89 17.30 -5.87 0.56
CA GLU A 89 16.29 -6.49 -0.32
C GLU A 89 14.85 -6.23 0.16
N HIS A 90 14.67 -5.34 1.13
CA HIS A 90 13.40 -5.03 1.74
C HIS A 90 12.95 -3.60 1.45
N CYS A 91 11.62 -3.45 1.33
CA CYS A 91 11.00 -2.15 1.20
C CYS A 91 9.72 -2.12 2.04
N ILE A 92 9.59 -1.12 2.91
CA ILE A 92 8.43 -0.89 3.76
C ILE A 92 7.80 0.43 3.37
N LEU A 93 6.60 0.35 2.81
CA LEU A 93 5.75 1.50 2.54
C LEU A 93 4.78 1.70 3.71
N ARG A 94 4.76 2.89 4.30
CA ARG A 94 3.84 3.21 5.38
C ARG A 94 3.05 4.49 5.10
N ARG A 95 1.74 4.41 5.34
CA ARG A 95 0.80 5.53 5.28
C ARG A 95 0.15 5.73 6.65
N SER A 96 0.23 6.94 7.18
CA SER A 96 -0.46 7.32 8.42
C SER A 96 -1.46 8.42 8.12
N ILE A 97 -2.72 8.27 8.54
CA ILE A 97 -3.82 9.20 8.27
C ILE A 97 -4.45 9.59 9.60
N SER A 98 -4.42 10.87 9.93
CA SER A 98 -5.06 11.41 11.12
C SER A 98 -6.55 11.65 10.89
N LYS A 99 -7.36 11.63 11.95
CA LYS A 99 -8.79 11.97 11.88
C LYS A 99 -9.04 13.40 11.41
N GLU A 100 -8.07 14.29 11.57
CA GLU A 100 -8.08 15.67 11.08
C GLU A 100 -7.74 15.79 9.58
N GLY A 101 -7.57 14.66 8.87
CA GLY A 101 -7.30 14.62 7.43
C GLY A 101 -5.84 14.83 7.02
N ARG A 102 -4.94 15.07 7.97
CA ARG A 102 -3.50 15.07 7.67
C ARG A 102 -3.04 13.65 7.35
N SER A 103 -2.23 13.52 6.30
CA SER A 103 -1.63 12.24 5.94
C SER A 103 -0.12 12.36 5.79
N ARG A 104 0.58 11.34 6.26
CA ARG A 104 2.04 11.21 6.19
C ARG A 104 2.41 9.91 5.51
N ALA A 105 3.45 9.96 4.69
CA ALA A 105 4.00 8.81 3.99
C ALA A 105 5.43 8.57 4.49
N PHE A 106 5.82 7.30 4.51
CA PHE A 106 7.16 6.87 4.86
C PHE A 106 7.58 5.73 3.94
N ILE A 107 8.86 5.71 3.59
CA ILE A 107 9.54 4.60 2.90
C ILE A 107 10.71 4.22 3.80
N ASN A 108 10.83 2.93 4.16
CA ASN A 108 11.90 2.41 5.03
C ASN A 108 12.10 3.24 6.33
N GLY A 109 10.99 3.73 6.90
CA GLY A 109 10.97 4.52 8.12
C GLY A 109 11.27 6.01 7.94
N GLN A 110 11.75 6.45 6.78
CA GLN A 110 12.03 7.85 6.48
C GLN A 110 10.77 8.56 5.94
N PRO A 111 10.41 9.76 6.45
CA PRO A 111 9.29 10.53 5.92
C PRO A 111 9.54 10.94 4.47
N CYS A 112 8.56 10.74 3.60
CA CYS A 112 8.66 11.05 2.18
C CYS A 112 7.44 11.83 1.65
N PRO A 113 7.57 12.57 0.55
CA PRO A 113 6.43 13.09 -0.20
C PRO A 113 5.51 11.95 -0.70
N LEU A 114 4.23 12.26 -0.87
CA LEU A 114 3.26 11.30 -1.42
C LEU A 114 3.58 10.92 -2.88
N SER A 115 4.20 11.82 -3.64
CA SER A 115 4.63 11.55 -5.02
C SER A 115 5.64 10.41 -5.08
N GLN A 116 6.64 10.42 -4.20
CA GLN A 116 7.64 9.34 -4.08
C GLN A 116 6.97 8.01 -3.73
N LEU A 117 6.02 8.02 -2.77
CA LEU A 117 5.27 6.82 -2.41
C LEU A 117 4.47 6.25 -3.59
N LYS A 118 3.89 7.14 -4.41
CA LYS A 118 3.11 6.76 -5.60
C LYS A 118 3.97 6.23 -6.74
N GLU A 119 5.12 6.86 -6.96
CA GLU A 119 6.09 6.47 -7.97
C GLU A 119 6.66 5.09 -7.69
N LEU A 120 7.24 4.89 -6.50
CA LEU A 120 7.73 3.58 -6.06
C LEU A 120 6.59 2.56 -6.00
N GLY A 121 5.40 2.99 -5.58
CA GLY A 121 4.22 2.14 -5.54
C GLY A 121 3.87 1.53 -6.91
N GLY A 122 3.99 2.32 -7.98
CA GLY A 122 3.76 1.86 -9.35
C GLY A 122 4.77 0.80 -9.82
N MET A 123 5.99 0.78 -9.29
CA MET A 123 7.01 -0.23 -9.60
C MET A 123 6.78 -1.54 -8.83
N LEU A 124 6.17 -1.45 -7.64
CA LEU A 124 6.05 -2.59 -6.72
C LEU A 124 4.80 -3.43 -6.94
N MET A 125 3.71 -2.84 -7.43
CA MET A 125 2.42 -3.53 -7.54
C MET A 125 1.46 -2.87 -8.52
N ASP A 126 0.86 -3.69 -9.39
CA ASP A 126 -0.33 -3.33 -10.17
C ASP A 126 -1.60 -3.76 -9.44
N ILE A 127 -2.50 -2.79 -9.17
CA ILE A 127 -3.80 -3.07 -8.53
C ILE A 127 -4.90 -3.03 -9.60
N HIS A 128 -5.55 -4.18 -9.82
CA HIS A 128 -6.73 -4.31 -10.67
C HIS A 128 -8.00 -4.54 -9.84
N SER A 129 -8.95 -3.60 -9.89
CA SER A 129 -10.20 -3.66 -9.11
C SER A 129 -11.44 -3.88 -10.00
N GLN A 130 -12.57 -4.23 -9.39
CA GLN A 130 -13.84 -4.52 -10.09
C GLN A 130 -14.39 -3.35 -10.92
N HIS A 131 -13.85 -2.14 -10.78
CA HIS A 131 -14.21 -0.96 -11.58
C HIS A 131 -13.13 -0.56 -12.61
N GLN A 132 -12.05 -1.33 -12.78
CA GLN A 132 -11.02 -1.08 -13.79
C GLN A 132 -11.26 -1.90 -15.07
N HIS A 133 -12.25 -1.51 -15.88
CA HIS A 133 -12.33 -1.95 -17.28
C HIS A 133 -11.57 -1.03 -18.26
N GLN A 134 -10.89 0.02 -17.77
CA GLN A 134 -10.22 1.00 -18.63
C GLN A 134 -8.68 0.98 -18.62
N SER A 135 -8.01 0.07 -17.89
CA SER A 135 -6.53 0.02 -17.88
C SER A 135 -5.93 -0.78 -19.05
N LEU A 136 -6.70 -1.71 -19.65
CA LEU A 136 -6.26 -2.52 -20.80
C LEU A 136 -6.14 -1.70 -22.12
N LEU A 137 -6.41 -0.39 -22.08
CA LEU A 137 -6.39 0.51 -23.25
C LEU A 137 -5.25 1.52 -23.24
N ARG A 138 -4.34 1.49 -22.25
CA ARG A 138 -3.13 2.34 -22.26
C ARG A 138 -2.03 1.65 -23.06
N LYS A 139 -1.69 2.23 -24.22
CA LYS A 139 -0.67 1.77 -25.17
C LYS A 139 0.79 2.01 -24.75
N GLU A 140 1.06 2.38 -23.50
CA GLU A 140 2.41 2.82 -23.08
C GLU A 140 3.24 1.73 -22.35
N THR A 141 2.74 0.50 -22.28
CA THR A 141 3.45 -0.66 -21.70
C THR A 141 3.54 -1.86 -22.64
N HIS A 142 3.54 -1.64 -23.96
CA HIS A 142 3.85 -2.66 -24.97
C HIS A 142 5.03 -2.23 -25.85
#